data_AF-A0A418GKH2-F1
#
_entry.id   AF-A0A418GKH2-F1
#
_cell.length_a   1.000
_cell.length_b   1.000
_cell.length_c   1.000
_cell.angle_alpha   90.00
_cell.angle_beta   90.00
_cell.angle_gamma   90.00
#
_symmetry.space_group_name_H-M   'P 1'
#
loop_
_entity.id
_entity.type
_entity.pdbx_description
1 polymer ?
#
loop_
_entity_poly.entity_id
_entity_poly.type
_entity_poly.pdbx_seq_one_letter_code
_entity_poly.pdbx_strand_id
1 'polypeptide(L)'
;MTAKTAPKVTLWEFFQQLGKTFMLPVALLSFCGIMLGIGSSLSSHDVITLIPVLGNPVLQAIFTWMSKIGSFAFSFLPVMFCIAIPLGLARENKGVAAFAGFVGYAVMNLAVNFWLTNKGILPTTDAAVLKANNIQSILGIQSIDTGILGAVIAGIIVWMLHERFHNIRLPDALAFFGGTRFVPIISSLVMGLVGLVIPLVWPIFAMGISGLGHMINSAGDFGPMLFGTGERLLLPFGLHHILVALIRFTDAGGTQEVCGQTVSGALTIFQAQLSCPTTHGFSESATRFLSQGKMPAFLGGLPGAALAMYHCARPENRHKIK
;
A
#
# COMPACT_ATOMS: atom_id res chain seq x y z
N MET A 1 -2.21 -17.10 42.72
CA MET A 1 -1.78 -17.54 41.37
C MET A 1 -1.00 -16.39 40.74
N THR A 2 0.32 -16.51 40.68
CA THR A 2 1.22 -15.53 40.07
C THR A 2 0.92 -15.43 38.58
N ALA A 3 0.45 -14.26 38.13
CA ALA A 3 0.34 -13.97 36.71
C ALA A 3 1.72 -14.15 36.08
N LYS A 4 1.90 -15.19 35.26
CA LYS A 4 3.10 -15.31 34.42
C LYS A 4 3.11 -14.08 33.53
N THR A 5 3.97 -13.12 33.85
CA THR A 5 4.25 -11.97 32.99
C THR A 5 4.71 -12.52 31.66
N ALA A 6 3.91 -12.28 30.62
CA ALA A 6 4.27 -12.64 29.25
C ALA A 6 5.67 -12.07 28.95
N PRO A 7 6.61 -12.85 28.39
CA PRO A 7 7.95 -12.37 28.13
C PRO A 7 7.89 -11.13 27.23
N LYS A 8 8.55 -10.04 27.66
CA LYS A 8 8.64 -8.78 26.92
C LYS A 8 9.32 -9.07 25.58
N VAL A 9 8.65 -8.77 24.48
CA VAL A 9 9.23 -8.89 23.13
C VAL A 9 10.37 -7.88 23.03
N THR A 10 11.58 -8.34 22.69
CA THR A 10 12.68 -7.42 22.42
C THR A 10 12.43 -6.65 21.13
N LEU A 11 12.95 -5.43 21.00
CA LEU A 11 12.76 -4.62 19.78
C LEU A 11 13.19 -5.38 18.51
N TRP A 12 14.27 -6.16 18.62
CA TRP A 12 14.77 -7.00 17.53
C TRP A 12 13.78 -8.11 17.15
N GLU A 13 13.27 -8.86 18.14
CA GLU A 13 12.27 -9.90 17.90
C GLU A 13 10.98 -9.33 17.30
N PHE A 14 10.56 -8.13 17.72
CA PHE A 14 9.41 -7.45 17.14
C PHE A 14 9.61 -7.20 15.64
N PHE A 15 10.72 -6.56 15.24
CA PHE A 15 11.00 -6.30 13.82
C PHE A 15 11.15 -7.59 13.01
N GLN A 16 11.73 -8.64 13.60
CA GLN A 16 11.85 -9.94 12.94
C GLN A 16 10.49 -10.63 12.75
N GLN A 17 9.62 -10.62 13.75
CA GLN A 17 8.27 -11.18 13.67
C GLN A 17 7.39 -10.38 12.73
N LEU A 18 7.49 -9.05 12.75
CA LEU A 18 6.81 -8.16 11.82
C LEU A 18 7.22 -8.46 10.37
N GLY A 19 8.52 -8.58 10.10
CA GLY A 19 9.04 -8.97 8.79
C GLY A 19 8.55 -10.35 8.31
N LYS A 20 8.51 -11.35 9.19
CA LYS A 20 7.91 -12.67 8.89
C LYS A 20 6.42 -12.57 8.56
N THR A 21 5.71 -11.69 9.26
CA THR A 21 4.28 -11.49 9.08
C THR A 21 3.96 -10.88 7.71
N PHE A 22 4.83 -10.01 7.21
CA PHE A 22 4.70 -9.42 5.87
C PHE A 22 4.92 -10.43 4.73
N MET A 23 5.58 -11.56 4.98
CA MET A 23 5.82 -12.57 3.94
C MET A 23 4.52 -13.13 3.35
N LEU A 24 3.47 -13.28 4.15
CA LEU A 24 2.20 -13.85 3.69
C LEU A 24 1.53 -12.96 2.62
N PRO A 25 1.28 -11.66 2.85
CA PRO A 25 0.83 -10.75 1.79
C PRO A 25 1.81 -10.61 0.61
N VAL A 26 3.12 -10.61 0.87
CA VAL A 26 4.16 -10.38 -0.17
C VAL A 26 4.24 -11.53 -1.18
N ALA A 27 4.09 -12.78 -0.71
CA ALA A 27 4.04 -13.93 -1.60
C ALA A 27 2.86 -13.84 -2.58
N LEU A 28 1.67 -13.45 -2.07
CA LEU A 28 0.47 -13.26 -2.90
C LEU A 28 0.65 -12.12 -3.91
N LEU A 29 1.25 -11.00 -3.49
CA LEU A 29 1.55 -9.87 -4.37
C LEU A 29 2.40 -10.27 -5.57
N SER A 30 3.33 -11.21 -5.41
CA SER A 30 4.23 -11.65 -6.47
C SER A 30 3.48 -12.42 -7.56
N PHE A 31 2.64 -13.38 -7.16
CA PHE A 31 1.78 -14.13 -8.07
C PHE A 31 0.77 -13.21 -8.78
N CYS A 32 0.09 -12.35 -8.02
CA CYS A 32 -0.85 -11.36 -8.54
C CYS A 32 -0.18 -10.37 -9.50
N GLY A 33 1.06 -9.96 -9.23
CA GLY A 33 1.86 -9.10 -10.10
C GLY A 33 2.19 -9.74 -11.44
N ILE A 34 2.53 -11.04 -11.47
CA ILE A 34 2.76 -11.78 -12.71
C ILE A 34 1.46 -11.87 -13.53
N MET A 35 0.34 -12.23 -12.89
CA MET A 35 -0.96 -12.29 -13.57
C MET A 35 -1.36 -10.94 -14.15
N LEU A 36 -1.21 -9.86 -13.37
CA LEU A 36 -1.50 -8.50 -13.81
C LEU A 36 -0.59 -8.06 -14.95
N GLY A 37 0.72 -8.33 -14.86
CA GLY A 37 1.69 -7.97 -15.87
C GLY A 37 1.46 -8.68 -17.21
N ILE A 38 1.26 -10.00 -17.18
CA ILE A 38 0.97 -10.79 -18.40
C ILE A 38 -0.37 -10.36 -18.99
N GLY A 39 -1.42 -10.29 -18.16
CA GLY A 39 -2.75 -9.91 -18.62
C GLY A 39 -2.76 -8.52 -19.27
N SER A 40 -2.22 -7.51 -18.58
CA SER A 40 -2.26 -6.12 -19.07
C SER A 40 -1.40 -5.90 -20.31
N SER A 41 -0.26 -6.60 -20.40
CA SER A 41 0.62 -6.54 -21.57
C SER A 41 -0.04 -7.14 -22.81
N LEU A 42 -0.57 -8.36 -22.70
CA LEU A 42 -1.17 -9.08 -23.83
C LEU A 42 -2.56 -8.54 -24.23
N SER A 43 -3.23 -7.79 -23.35
CA SER A 43 -4.46 -7.06 -23.68
C SER A 43 -4.25 -5.64 -24.17
N SER A 44 -3.01 -5.15 -24.23
CA SER A 44 -2.73 -3.76 -24.62
C SER A 44 -2.93 -3.56 -26.13
N HIS A 45 -3.41 -2.37 -26.51
CA HIS A 45 -3.65 -2.04 -27.91
C HIS A 45 -2.36 -2.16 -28.75
N ASP A 46 -1.25 -1.65 -28.23
CA ASP A 46 0.05 -1.65 -28.90
C ASP A 46 0.58 -3.08 -29.18
N VAL A 47 0.33 -4.03 -28.28
CA VAL A 47 0.72 -5.42 -28.50
C VAL A 47 -0.20 -6.11 -29.51
N ILE A 48 -1.48 -5.75 -29.53
CA ILE A 48 -2.45 -6.26 -30.50
C ILE A 48 -2.13 -5.76 -31.92
N THR A 49 -1.69 -4.50 -32.08
CA THR A 49 -1.29 -3.98 -33.40
C THR A 49 -0.06 -4.70 -33.95
N LEU A 50 0.88 -5.09 -33.09
CA LEU A 50 2.06 -5.87 -33.46
C LEU A 50 1.74 -7.36 -33.70
N ILE A 51 0.82 -7.94 -32.91
CA ILE A 51 0.42 -9.35 -32.98
C ILE A 51 -1.10 -9.46 -33.05
N PRO A 52 -1.71 -9.35 -34.25
CA PRO A 52 -3.17 -9.29 -34.42
C PRO A 52 -3.95 -10.49 -33.88
N VAL A 53 -3.30 -11.67 -33.80
CA VAL A 53 -3.91 -12.89 -33.23
C VAL A 53 -4.35 -12.68 -31.77
N LEU A 54 -3.63 -11.84 -31.02
CA LEU A 54 -3.97 -11.54 -29.63
C LEU A 54 -5.28 -10.75 -29.52
N GLY A 55 -5.72 -10.05 -30.57
CA GLY A 55 -6.99 -9.33 -30.60
C GLY A 55 -8.24 -10.21 -30.61
N ASN A 56 -8.11 -11.55 -30.59
CA ASN A 56 -9.25 -12.45 -30.51
C ASN A 56 -10.07 -12.19 -29.23
N PRO A 57 -11.42 -12.06 -29.32
CA PRO A 57 -12.27 -11.78 -28.16
C PRO A 57 -12.12 -12.75 -26.99
N VAL A 58 -11.88 -14.04 -27.28
CA VAL A 58 -11.69 -15.07 -26.24
C VAL A 58 -10.36 -14.89 -25.52
N LEU A 59 -9.27 -14.62 -26.26
CA LEU A 59 -7.96 -14.35 -25.67
C LEU A 59 -7.99 -13.05 -24.84
N GLN A 60 -8.64 -12.01 -25.36
CA GLN A 60 -8.81 -10.75 -24.63
C GLN A 60 -9.65 -10.93 -23.36
N ALA A 61 -10.70 -11.76 -23.38
CA ALA A 61 -11.46 -12.10 -22.18
C ALA A 61 -10.57 -12.78 -21.12
N ILE A 62 -9.68 -13.68 -21.53
CA ILE A 62 -8.73 -14.35 -20.62
C ILE A 62 -7.73 -13.34 -20.04
N PHE A 63 -7.12 -12.49 -20.88
CA PHE A 63 -6.09 -11.53 -20.43
C PHE A 63 -6.67 -10.43 -19.54
N THR A 64 -7.88 -9.95 -19.84
CA THR A 64 -8.57 -8.97 -18.99
C THR A 64 -9.02 -9.60 -17.67
N TRP A 65 -9.49 -10.85 -17.68
CA TRP A 65 -9.76 -11.60 -16.45
C TRP A 65 -8.49 -11.77 -15.60
N MET A 66 -7.37 -12.19 -16.20
CA MET A 66 -6.07 -12.30 -15.53
C MET A 66 -5.65 -10.98 -14.89
N SER A 67 -5.80 -9.87 -15.62
CA SER A 67 -5.49 -8.52 -15.12
C SER A 67 -6.38 -8.15 -13.93
N LYS A 68 -7.68 -8.42 -14.04
CA LYS A 68 -8.64 -8.09 -12.98
C LYS A 68 -8.36 -8.86 -11.70
N ILE A 69 -8.15 -10.18 -11.79
CA ILE A 69 -7.80 -11.02 -10.64
C ILE A 69 -6.41 -10.67 -10.10
N GLY A 70 -5.43 -10.41 -10.98
CA GLY A 70 -4.09 -9.97 -10.60
C GLY A 70 -4.08 -8.65 -9.82
N SER A 71 -5.05 -7.75 -10.07
CA SER A 71 -5.16 -6.49 -9.34
C SER A 71 -5.61 -6.63 -7.87
N PHE A 72 -6.10 -7.81 -7.46
CA PHE A 72 -6.65 -8.06 -6.11
C PHE A 72 -5.66 -7.70 -5.00
N ALA A 73 -4.44 -8.24 -5.06
CA ALA A 73 -3.45 -8.07 -3.99
C ALA A 73 -3.01 -6.61 -3.83
N PHE A 74 -3.09 -5.81 -4.90
CA PHE A 74 -2.77 -4.38 -4.86
C PHE A 74 -3.95 -3.56 -4.33
N SER A 75 -5.17 -3.89 -4.74
CA SER A 75 -6.39 -3.17 -4.36
C SER A 75 -6.76 -3.36 -2.88
N PHE A 76 -6.49 -4.55 -2.33
CA PHE A 76 -6.79 -4.90 -0.94
C PHE A 76 -5.55 -4.91 -0.05
N LEU A 77 -4.45 -4.33 -0.52
CA LEU A 77 -3.16 -4.39 0.16
C LEU A 77 -3.21 -3.88 1.61
N PRO A 78 -3.80 -2.70 1.92
CA PRO A 78 -3.89 -2.23 3.31
C PRO A 78 -4.69 -3.21 4.19
N VAL A 79 -5.81 -3.73 3.70
CA VAL A 79 -6.67 -4.66 4.45
C VAL A 79 -5.93 -5.96 4.76
N MET A 80 -5.21 -6.52 3.78
CA MET A 80 -4.41 -7.72 3.99
C MET A 80 -3.34 -7.52 5.07
N PHE A 81 -2.67 -6.36 5.10
CA PHE A 81 -1.69 -6.05 6.14
C PHE A 81 -2.33 -5.87 7.52
N CYS A 82 -3.48 -5.21 7.60
CA CYS A 82 -4.20 -5.03 8.86
C CYS A 82 -4.72 -6.36 9.44
N ILE A 83 -4.97 -7.37 8.60
CA ILE A 83 -5.30 -8.74 9.02
C ILE A 83 -4.03 -9.53 9.38
N ALA A 84 -3.01 -9.47 8.52
CA ALA A 84 -1.79 -10.25 8.66
C ALA A 84 -1.02 -9.89 9.93
N ILE A 85 -0.91 -8.61 10.28
CA ILE A 85 -0.11 -8.15 11.43
C ILE A 85 -0.59 -8.76 12.77
N PRO A 86 -1.86 -8.59 13.18
CA PRO A 86 -2.38 -9.30 14.35
C PRO A 86 -2.26 -10.83 14.24
N LEU A 87 -2.50 -11.40 13.06
CA LEU A 87 -2.39 -12.84 12.83
C LEU A 87 -0.97 -13.37 13.10
N GLY A 88 0.05 -12.67 12.62
CA GLY A 88 1.44 -13.08 12.71
C GLY A 88 2.11 -12.76 14.04
N LEU A 89 1.71 -11.66 14.68
CA LEU A 89 2.26 -11.22 15.97
C LEU A 89 1.53 -11.82 17.19
N ALA A 90 0.27 -12.24 17.07
CA ALA A 90 -0.46 -12.85 18.17
C ALA A 90 0.12 -14.21 18.56
N ARG A 91 0.28 -14.45 19.86
CA ARG A 91 0.78 -15.74 20.39
C ARG A 91 -0.31 -16.81 20.42
N GLU A 92 -1.50 -16.42 20.86
CA GLU A 92 -2.67 -17.27 21.00
C GLU A 92 -3.83 -16.75 20.15
N ASN A 93 -4.84 -17.57 19.89
CA ASN A 93 -6.10 -17.15 19.26
C ASN A 93 -5.92 -16.33 17.97
N LYS A 94 -4.92 -16.68 17.16
CA LYS A 94 -4.49 -15.93 15.96
C LYS A 94 -5.64 -15.59 15.00
N GLY A 95 -6.60 -16.50 14.83
CA GLY A 95 -7.78 -16.26 14.00
C GLY A 95 -8.66 -15.12 14.51
N VAL A 96 -8.81 -14.99 15.84
CA VAL A 96 -9.54 -13.88 16.46
C VAL A 96 -8.78 -12.58 16.32
N ALA A 97 -7.46 -12.60 16.49
CA ALA A 97 -6.61 -11.43 16.26
C ALA A 97 -6.74 -10.92 14.81
N ALA A 98 -6.69 -11.83 13.83
CA ALA A 98 -6.86 -11.52 12.41
C ALA A 98 -8.24 -10.91 12.11
N PHE A 99 -9.30 -11.52 12.66
CA PHE A 99 -10.66 -11.02 12.52
C PHE A 99 -10.83 -9.63 13.15
N ALA A 100 -10.28 -9.41 14.34
CA ALA A 100 -10.26 -8.10 14.98
C ALA A 100 -9.50 -7.06 14.14
N GLY A 101 -8.47 -7.47 13.40
CA GLY A 101 -7.72 -6.61 12.48
C GLY A 101 -8.61 -6.07 11.36
N PHE A 102 -9.37 -6.95 10.71
CA PHE A 102 -10.36 -6.55 9.70
C PHE A 102 -11.43 -5.63 10.29
N VAL A 103 -12.04 -6.01 11.41
CA VAL A 103 -13.10 -5.23 12.08
C VAL A 103 -12.59 -3.84 12.46
N GLY A 104 -11.41 -3.76 13.09
CA GLY A 104 -10.79 -2.50 13.48
C GLY A 104 -10.54 -1.58 12.29
N TYR A 105 -10.00 -2.12 11.18
CA TYR A 105 -9.77 -1.34 9.97
C TYR A 105 -11.04 -0.81 9.32
N ALA A 106 -12.09 -1.64 9.24
CA ALA A 106 -13.38 -1.23 8.70
C ALA A 106 -14.00 -0.11 9.55
N VAL A 107 -14.00 -0.26 10.88
CA VAL A 107 -14.54 0.74 11.81
C VAL A 107 -13.74 2.04 11.79
N MET A 108 -12.41 1.96 11.68
CA MET A 108 -11.56 3.14 11.49
C MET A 108 -11.99 3.96 10.27
N ASN A 109 -12.21 3.30 9.12
CA ASN A 109 -12.64 3.96 7.89
C ASN A 109 -14.06 4.52 7.98
N LEU A 110 -14.97 3.84 8.69
CA LEU A 110 -16.31 4.38 8.98
C LEU A 110 -16.24 5.64 9.86
N ALA A 111 -15.36 5.67 10.85
CA ALA A 111 -15.19 6.84 11.70
C ALA A 111 -14.58 8.03 10.94
N VAL A 112 -13.62 7.79 10.04
CA VAL A 112 -13.11 8.80 9.11
C VAL A 112 -14.23 9.34 8.22
N ASN A 113 -15.02 8.44 7.62
CA ASN A 113 -16.16 8.80 6.79
C ASN A 113 -17.20 9.65 7.55
N PHE A 114 -17.52 9.28 8.79
CA PHE A 114 -18.40 10.03 9.67
C PHE A 114 -17.88 11.45 9.90
N TRP A 115 -16.59 11.60 10.21
CA TRP A 115 -15.99 12.92 10.41
C TRP A 115 -16.08 13.80 9.15
N LEU A 116 -15.76 13.22 7.98
CA LEU A 116 -15.81 13.92 6.69
C LEU A 116 -17.25 14.33 6.32
N THR A 117 -18.23 13.48 6.63
CA THR A 117 -19.65 13.77 6.41
C THR A 117 -20.12 14.91 7.31
N ASN A 118 -19.76 14.89 8.60
CA ASN A 118 -20.09 15.97 9.52
C ASN A 118 -19.41 17.30 9.17
N LYS A 119 -18.29 17.27 8.45
CA LYS A 119 -17.62 18.45 7.91
C LYS A 119 -18.20 18.93 6.57
N GLY A 120 -19.18 18.23 6.00
CA GLY A 120 -19.80 18.57 4.72
C GLY A 120 -18.93 18.29 3.49
N ILE A 121 -17.86 17.50 3.63
CA ILE A 121 -16.99 17.11 2.52
C ILE A 121 -17.58 15.91 1.77
N LEU A 122 -18.24 15.01 2.50
CA LEU A 122 -18.93 13.84 1.97
C LEU A 122 -20.44 13.93 2.21
N PRO A 123 -21.27 13.26 1.39
CA PRO A 123 -20.91 12.47 0.21
C PRO A 123 -20.60 13.37 -1.01
N THR A 124 -19.62 12.99 -1.81
CA THR A 124 -19.34 13.66 -3.09
C THR A 124 -18.85 12.66 -4.14
N THR A 125 -19.12 12.96 -5.41
CA THR A 125 -18.56 12.27 -6.57
C THR A 125 -17.60 13.17 -7.35
N ASP A 126 -17.38 14.41 -6.91
CA ASP A 126 -16.47 15.34 -7.56
C ASP A 126 -15.01 14.88 -7.38
N ALA A 127 -14.37 14.54 -8.49
CA ALA A 127 -12.99 14.10 -8.54
C ALA A 127 -12.01 15.13 -7.96
N ALA A 128 -12.30 16.43 -8.08
CA ALA A 128 -11.43 17.48 -7.54
C ALA A 128 -11.43 17.46 -6.01
N VAL A 129 -12.61 17.36 -5.38
CA VAL A 129 -12.75 17.31 -3.91
C VAL A 129 -12.15 16.02 -3.35
N LEU A 130 -12.41 14.88 -4.01
CA LEU A 130 -11.85 13.59 -3.60
C LEU A 130 -10.33 13.60 -3.65
N LYS A 131 -9.74 14.12 -4.74
CA LYS A 131 -8.28 14.22 -4.88
C LYS A 131 -7.67 15.19 -3.86
N ALA A 132 -8.27 16.37 -3.66
CA ALA A 132 -7.76 17.39 -2.74
C ALA A 132 -7.69 16.89 -1.28
N ASN A 133 -8.63 16.03 -0.87
CA ASN A 133 -8.70 15.48 0.48
C ASN A 133 -8.10 14.07 0.61
N ASN A 134 -7.48 13.55 -0.46
CA ASN A 134 -6.94 12.20 -0.54
C ASN A 134 -7.99 11.12 -0.16
N ILE A 135 -9.23 11.28 -0.63
CA ILE A 135 -10.35 10.39 -0.35
C ILE A 135 -10.41 9.30 -1.43
N GLN A 136 -10.49 8.05 -1.01
CA GLN A 136 -10.67 6.87 -1.85
C GLN A 136 -11.81 6.00 -1.32
N SER A 137 -12.31 5.08 -2.16
CA SER A 137 -13.24 4.05 -1.72
C SER A 137 -12.47 2.85 -1.15
N ILE A 138 -12.43 2.75 0.18
CA ILE A 138 -11.74 1.69 0.91
C ILE A 138 -12.82 0.73 1.42
N LEU A 139 -12.86 -0.50 0.89
CA LEU A 139 -13.91 -1.49 1.21
C LEU A 139 -15.34 -0.96 0.94
N GLY A 140 -15.49 -0.08 -0.05
CA GLY A 140 -16.78 0.57 -0.35
C GLY A 140 -17.10 1.78 0.52
N ILE A 141 -16.20 2.19 1.42
CA ILE A 141 -16.35 3.34 2.30
C ILE A 141 -15.49 4.49 1.76
N GLN A 142 -16.09 5.66 1.50
CA GLN A 142 -15.34 6.86 1.15
C GLN A 142 -14.57 7.35 2.38
N SER A 143 -13.25 7.20 2.38
CA SER A 143 -12.38 7.49 3.51
C SER A 143 -11.03 8.03 3.02
N ILE A 144 -10.27 8.68 3.91
CA ILE A 144 -8.92 9.14 3.60
C ILE A 144 -8.02 7.93 3.35
N ASP A 145 -7.32 7.92 2.22
CA ASP A 145 -6.34 6.89 1.88
C ASP A 145 -5.07 7.03 2.70
N THR A 146 -5.07 6.38 3.85
CA THR A 146 -3.90 6.27 4.74
C THR A 146 -2.83 5.28 4.25
N GLY A 147 -3.10 4.61 3.12
CA GLY A 147 -2.22 3.62 2.52
C GLY A 147 -1.87 2.45 3.44
N ILE A 148 -0.74 1.81 3.15
CA ILE A 148 -0.25 0.66 3.92
C ILE A 148 0.20 1.09 5.33
N LEU A 149 0.72 2.31 5.50
CA LEU A 149 1.13 2.81 6.82
C LEU A 149 -0.04 2.83 7.80
N GLY A 150 -1.17 3.41 7.41
CA GLY A 150 -2.36 3.45 8.27
C GLY A 150 -2.85 2.05 8.64
N ALA A 151 -2.83 1.13 7.69
CA ALA A 151 -3.14 -0.28 7.95
C ALA A 151 -2.14 -0.99 8.87
N VAL A 152 -0.84 -0.72 8.74
CA VAL A 152 0.20 -1.29 9.61
C VAL A 152 0.01 -0.79 11.04
N ILE A 153 -0.18 0.52 11.21
CA ILE A 153 -0.44 1.12 12.53
C ILE A 153 -1.73 0.56 13.13
N ALA A 154 -2.81 0.48 12.36
CA ALA A 154 -4.07 -0.13 12.79
C ALA A 154 -3.87 -1.60 13.22
N GLY A 155 -3.15 -2.39 12.43
CA GLY A 155 -2.83 -3.78 12.74
C GLY A 155 -2.01 -3.91 14.03
N ILE A 156 -1.03 -3.03 14.27
CA ILE A 156 -0.24 -3.01 15.51
C ILE A 156 -1.13 -2.65 16.71
N ILE A 157 -1.99 -1.62 16.59
CA ILE A 157 -2.94 -1.25 17.66
C ILE A 157 -3.83 -2.43 18.00
N VAL A 158 -4.42 -3.09 17.00
CA VAL A 158 -5.28 -4.26 17.21
C VAL A 158 -4.51 -5.42 17.84
N TRP A 159 -3.28 -5.68 17.41
CA TRP A 159 -2.43 -6.68 18.06
C TRP A 159 -2.17 -6.36 19.54
N MET A 160 -1.88 -5.10 19.88
CA MET A 160 -1.69 -4.67 21.27
C MET A 160 -2.97 -4.86 22.11
N LEU A 161 -4.14 -4.58 21.53
CA LEU A 161 -5.42 -4.83 22.18
C LEU A 161 -5.68 -6.32 22.37
N HIS A 162 -5.35 -7.15 21.37
CA HIS A 162 -5.44 -8.60 21.49
C HIS A 162 -4.56 -9.13 22.62
N GLU A 163 -3.26 -8.81 22.63
CA GLU A 163 -2.34 -9.25 23.69
C GLU A 163 -2.81 -8.81 25.09
N ARG A 164 -3.41 -7.63 25.21
CA ARG A 164 -3.91 -7.13 26.50
C ARG A 164 -5.22 -7.76 26.95
N PHE A 165 -6.15 -8.02 26.04
CA PHE A 165 -7.55 -8.30 26.40
C PHE A 165 -8.07 -9.69 26.01
N HIS A 166 -7.29 -10.52 25.31
CA HIS A 166 -7.74 -11.86 24.90
C HIS A 166 -8.16 -12.79 26.06
N ASN A 167 -7.67 -12.53 27.28
CA ASN A 167 -8.00 -13.30 28.48
C ASN A 167 -8.75 -12.47 29.56
N ILE A 168 -9.42 -11.38 29.16
CA ILE A 168 -10.17 -10.53 30.10
C ILE A 168 -11.36 -11.29 30.73
N ARG A 169 -11.56 -11.09 32.03
CA ARG A 169 -12.75 -11.59 32.75
C ARG A 169 -13.66 -10.41 33.07
N LEU A 170 -14.89 -10.46 32.58
CA LEU A 170 -15.91 -9.45 32.83
C LEU A 170 -16.87 -9.91 33.95
N PRO A 171 -17.61 -9.00 34.61
CA PRO A 171 -18.64 -9.36 35.59
C PRO A 171 -19.72 -10.27 34.99
N ASP A 172 -20.44 -11.02 35.81
CA ASP A 172 -21.40 -12.05 35.38
C ASP A 172 -22.42 -11.54 34.33
N ALA A 173 -22.90 -10.30 34.49
CA ALA A 173 -23.83 -9.68 33.54
C ALA A 173 -23.24 -9.48 32.13
N LEU A 174 -21.92 -9.37 31.99
CA LEU A 174 -21.20 -9.15 30.73
C LEU A 174 -20.27 -10.32 30.38
N ALA A 175 -20.33 -11.43 31.10
CA ALA A 175 -19.43 -12.58 30.92
C ALA A 175 -19.46 -13.15 29.50
N PHE A 176 -20.57 -13.00 28.79
CA PHE A 176 -20.69 -13.38 27.37
C PHE A 176 -19.64 -12.71 26.48
N PHE A 177 -19.28 -11.46 26.77
CA PHE A 177 -18.30 -10.67 26.02
C PHE A 177 -16.86 -10.88 26.50
N GLY A 178 -16.62 -11.72 27.51
CA GLY A 178 -15.30 -11.96 28.07
C GLY A 178 -14.37 -12.76 27.14
N GLY A 179 -13.08 -12.76 27.48
CA GLY A 179 -12.04 -13.48 26.75
C GLY A 179 -11.84 -12.97 25.33
N THR A 180 -11.66 -13.90 24.38
CA THR A 180 -11.30 -13.59 22.99
C THR A 180 -12.38 -12.81 22.25
N ARG A 181 -13.66 -12.98 22.62
CA ARG A 181 -14.80 -12.24 22.05
C ARG A 181 -14.73 -10.75 22.35
N PHE A 182 -14.04 -10.35 23.42
CA PHE A 182 -13.86 -8.94 23.75
C PHE A 182 -12.92 -8.24 22.75
N VAL A 183 -12.01 -8.98 22.11
CA VAL A 183 -10.96 -8.37 21.29
C VAL A 183 -11.52 -7.60 20.09
N PRO A 184 -12.45 -8.16 19.27
CA PRO A 184 -13.08 -7.37 18.20
C PRO A 184 -13.89 -6.17 18.73
N ILE A 185 -14.49 -6.27 19.92
CA ILE A 185 -15.30 -5.21 20.54
C ILE A 185 -14.43 -4.03 20.97
N ILE A 186 -13.35 -4.29 21.69
CA ILE A 186 -12.43 -3.21 22.08
C ILE A 186 -11.71 -2.64 20.87
N SER A 187 -11.40 -3.47 19.86
CA SER A 187 -10.79 -3.01 18.61
C SER A 187 -11.69 -2.07 17.85
N SER A 188 -13.00 -2.33 17.75
CA SER A 188 -13.93 -1.40 17.10
C SER A 188 -14.03 -0.07 17.85
N LEU A 189 -14.11 -0.08 19.19
CA LEU A 189 -14.17 1.14 19.98
C LEU A 189 -12.90 1.99 19.83
N VAL A 190 -11.73 1.38 20.01
CA VAL A 190 -10.44 2.10 19.93
C VAL A 190 -10.18 2.57 18.50
N MET A 191 -10.39 1.73 17.50
CA MET A 191 -10.17 2.12 16.10
C MET A 191 -11.19 3.14 15.59
N GLY A 192 -12.40 3.15 16.15
CA GLY A 192 -13.36 4.23 15.93
C GLY A 192 -12.82 5.57 16.40
N LEU A 193 -12.24 5.65 17.61
CA LEU A 193 -11.61 6.87 18.11
C LEU A 193 -10.37 7.26 17.28
N VAL A 194 -9.52 6.29 16.92
CA VAL A 194 -8.36 6.53 16.04
C VAL A 194 -8.81 7.10 14.68
N GLY A 195 -9.91 6.59 14.11
CA GLY A 195 -10.47 7.08 12.86
C GLY A 195 -10.93 8.54 12.93
N LEU A 196 -11.39 9.02 14.09
CA LEU A 196 -11.73 10.45 14.27
C LEU A 196 -10.49 11.36 14.33
N VAL A 197 -9.33 10.81 14.70
CA VAL A 197 -8.06 11.55 14.77
C VAL A 197 -7.38 11.66 13.40
N ILE A 198 -7.55 10.66 12.53
CA ILE A 198 -6.88 10.62 11.21
C ILE A 198 -7.10 11.89 10.38
N PRO A 199 -8.33 12.42 10.19
CA PRO A 199 -8.55 13.63 9.41
C PRO A 199 -7.88 14.89 9.98
N LEU A 200 -7.58 14.90 11.27
CA LEU A 200 -6.90 16.02 11.94
C LEU A 200 -5.38 15.98 11.70
N VAL A 201 -4.82 14.78 11.65
CA VAL A 201 -3.37 14.57 11.54
C VAL A 201 -2.94 14.44 10.08
N TRP A 202 -3.77 13.85 9.22
CA TRP A 202 -3.44 13.59 7.82
C TRP A 202 -3.04 14.83 7.00
N PRO A 203 -3.67 16.00 7.16
CA PRO A 203 -3.24 17.22 6.45
C PRO A 203 -1.77 17.58 6.70
N ILE A 204 -1.25 17.30 7.90
CA ILE A 204 0.17 17.56 8.24
C ILE A 204 1.08 16.63 7.43
N PHE A 205 0.72 15.34 7.35
CA PHE A 205 1.43 14.39 6.50
C PHE A 205 1.34 14.77 5.02
N ALA A 206 0.16 15.16 4.54
CA ALA A 206 -0.05 15.60 3.17
C ALA A 206 0.82 16.81 2.82
N MET A 207 0.91 17.81 3.70
CA MET A 207 1.81 18.96 3.51
C MET A 207 3.28 18.54 3.47
N GLY A 208 3.71 17.64 4.37
CA GLY A 208 5.08 17.12 4.35
C GLY A 208 5.42 16.35 3.08
N ILE A 209 4.49 15.53 2.60
CA ILE A 209 4.61 14.78 1.34
C ILE A 209 4.68 15.73 0.13
N SER A 210 3.78 16.71 0.05
CA SER A 210 3.79 17.70 -1.04
C SER A 210 5.07 18.55 -1.03
N GLY A 211 5.54 18.98 0.15
CA GLY A 211 6.81 19.69 0.30
C GLY A 211 8.00 18.86 -0.18
N LEU A 212 8.05 17.57 0.18
CA LEU A 212 9.06 16.64 -0.33
C LEU A 212 8.98 16.49 -1.85
N GLY A 213 7.77 16.41 -2.42
CA GLY A 213 7.55 16.34 -3.86
C GLY A 213 8.07 17.55 -4.61
N HIS A 214 7.76 18.75 -4.14
CA HIS A 214 8.29 19.99 -4.72
C HIS A 214 9.82 20.07 -4.59
N MET A 215 10.38 19.66 -3.46
CA MET A 215 11.84 19.60 -3.27
C MET A 215 12.49 18.66 -4.31
N ILE A 216 11.95 17.45 -4.50
CA ILE A 216 12.43 16.47 -5.48
C ILE A 216 12.38 17.04 -6.91
N ASN A 217 11.29 17.71 -7.27
CA ASN A 217 11.14 18.30 -8.60
C ASN A 217 12.11 19.47 -8.82
N SER A 218 12.28 20.33 -7.80
CA SER A 218 13.21 21.47 -7.85
C SER A 218 14.69 21.08 -7.84
N ALA A 219 15.02 19.82 -7.53
CA ALA A 219 16.40 19.34 -7.40
C ALA A 219 17.11 19.07 -8.74
N GLY A 220 16.47 19.35 -9.88
CA GLY A 220 17.07 19.19 -11.21
C GLY A 220 17.52 17.74 -11.47
N ASP A 221 18.77 17.57 -11.89
CA ASP A 221 19.35 16.25 -12.23
C ASP A 221 19.53 15.34 -11.00
N PHE A 222 19.52 15.92 -9.80
CA PHE A 222 19.56 15.17 -8.54
C PHE A 222 18.17 14.67 -8.11
N GLY A 223 17.10 15.18 -8.73
CA GLY A 223 15.72 14.80 -8.45
C GLY A 223 15.46 13.29 -8.54
N PRO A 224 15.85 12.59 -9.62
CA PRO A 224 15.71 11.15 -9.73
C PRO A 224 16.44 10.37 -8.63
N MET A 225 17.58 10.87 -8.14
CA MET A 225 18.31 10.26 -7.04
C MET A 225 17.54 10.39 -5.72
N LEU A 226 17.05 11.59 -5.39
CA LEU A 226 16.22 11.82 -4.21
C LEU A 226 14.93 11.02 -4.25
N PHE A 227 14.28 10.97 -5.41
CA PHE A 227 13.08 10.16 -5.64
C PHE A 227 13.37 8.66 -5.43
N GLY A 228 14.42 8.13 -6.06
CA GLY A 228 14.81 6.73 -5.93
C GLY A 228 15.18 6.35 -4.50
N THR A 229 15.98 7.18 -3.82
CA THR A 229 16.34 6.95 -2.41
C THR A 229 15.12 7.04 -1.50
N GLY A 230 14.28 8.06 -1.66
CA GLY A 230 13.04 8.22 -0.91
C GLY A 230 12.10 7.02 -1.09
N GLU A 231 11.90 6.58 -2.33
CA GLU A 231 11.08 5.40 -2.62
C GLU A 231 11.60 4.15 -1.90
N ARG A 232 12.92 3.91 -1.94
CA ARG A 232 13.54 2.74 -1.31
C ARG A 232 13.46 2.77 0.22
N LEU A 233 13.63 3.95 0.83
CA LEU A 233 13.48 4.13 2.27
C LEU A 233 12.02 3.96 2.73
N LEU A 234 11.05 4.31 1.87
CA LEU A 234 9.62 4.18 2.18
C LEU A 234 9.04 2.79 1.86
N LEU A 235 9.80 1.92 1.16
CA LEU A 235 9.37 0.59 0.76
C LEU A 235 8.98 -0.30 1.96
N PRO A 236 9.77 -0.40 3.06
CA PRO A 236 9.42 -1.22 4.22
C PRO A 236 8.12 -0.80 4.92
N PHE A 237 7.72 0.46 4.77
CA PHE A 237 6.52 1.04 5.37
C PHE A 237 5.32 1.04 4.39
N GLY A 238 5.54 0.66 3.14
CA GLY A 238 4.53 0.74 2.08
C GLY A 238 4.12 2.16 1.67
N LEU A 239 4.76 3.18 2.24
CA LEU A 239 4.53 4.61 1.96
C LEU A 239 5.03 5.04 0.58
N HIS A 240 5.86 4.22 -0.05
CA HIS A 240 6.42 4.49 -1.37
C HIS A 240 5.33 4.72 -2.44
N HIS A 241 4.15 4.10 -2.31
CA HIS A 241 3.02 4.35 -3.21
C HIS A 241 2.54 5.80 -3.18
N ILE A 242 2.58 6.46 -2.03
CA ILE A 242 2.17 7.86 -1.89
C ILE A 242 3.19 8.77 -2.59
N LEU A 243 4.50 8.56 -2.34
CA LEU A 243 5.56 9.31 -3.01
C LEU A 243 5.51 9.12 -4.53
N VAL A 244 5.32 7.88 -4.99
CA VAL A 244 5.20 7.55 -6.40
C VAL A 244 3.94 8.19 -7.00
N ALA A 245 2.80 8.14 -6.32
CA ALA A 245 1.55 8.70 -6.82
C ALA A 245 1.60 10.23 -6.93
N LEU A 246 2.18 10.89 -5.93
CA LEU A 246 2.39 12.35 -5.93
C LEU A 246 3.19 12.77 -7.17
N ILE A 247 4.37 12.17 -7.39
CA ILE A 247 5.22 12.53 -8.52
C ILE A 247 4.61 12.09 -9.87
N ARG A 248 3.84 10.99 -9.92
CA ARG A 248 3.34 10.47 -11.20
C ARG A 248 2.00 11.05 -11.65
N PHE A 249 1.16 11.52 -10.73
CA PHE A 249 -0.23 11.91 -11.02
C PHE A 249 -0.61 13.32 -10.53
N THR A 250 0.33 14.06 -9.93
CA THR A 250 0.10 15.45 -9.53
C THR A 250 1.16 16.38 -10.11
N ASP A 251 0.86 17.67 -10.06
CA ASP A 251 1.74 18.80 -10.39
C ASP A 251 3.12 18.76 -9.71
N ALA A 252 3.25 18.07 -8.58
CA ALA A 252 4.54 17.79 -7.95
C ALA A 252 5.50 17.07 -8.91
N GLY A 253 4.98 16.27 -9.85
CA GLY A 253 5.73 15.65 -10.94
C GLY A 253 6.02 16.53 -12.15
N GLY A 254 5.58 17.79 -12.13
CA GLY A 254 5.59 18.71 -13.25
C GLY A 254 4.24 18.86 -13.93
N THR A 255 4.08 19.95 -14.66
CA THR A 255 2.92 20.29 -15.47
C THR A 255 3.39 20.68 -16.86
N GLN A 256 2.75 20.15 -17.89
CA GLN A 256 3.08 20.42 -19.28
C GLN A 256 1.82 20.50 -20.14
N GLU A 257 1.83 21.39 -21.12
CA GLU A 257 0.82 21.40 -22.17
C GLU A 257 1.14 20.32 -23.20
N VAL A 258 0.24 19.36 -23.36
CA VAL A 258 0.32 18.29 -24.34
C VAL A 258 -0.95 18.36 -25.18
N CYS A 259 -0.78 18.76 -26.45
CA CYS A 259 -1.83 18.75 -27.46
C CYS A 259 -3.05 19.61 -27.10
N GLY A 260 -2.76 20.83 -26.66
CA GLY A 260 -3.76 21.84 -26.29
C GLY A 260 -4.41 21.60 -24.93
N GLN A 261 -3.96 20.59 -24.17
CA GLN A 261 -4.45 20.28 -22.82
C GLN A 261 -3.31 20.38 -21.81
N THR A 262 -3.55 21.08 -20.70
CA THR A 262 -2.59 21.14 -19.59
C THR A 262 -2.71 19.85 -18.76
N VAL A 263 -1.63 19.07 -18.70
CA VAL A 263 -1.56 17.79 -17.97
C VAL A 263 -0.53 17.89 -16.87
N SER A 264 -0.83 17.35 -15.68
CA SER A 264 0.04 17.39 -14.51
C SER A 264 0.32 16.00 -13.96
N GLY A 265 1.60 15.71 -13.68
CA GLY A 265 2.11 14.40 -13.26
C GLY A 265 3.06 13.77 -14.27
N ALA A 266 4.16 13.20 -13.79
CA ALA A 266 5.19 12.64 -14.66
C ALA A 266 4.65 11.51 -15.55
N LEU A 267 3.81 10.62 -15.01
CA LEU A 267 3.22 9.51 -15.78
C LEU A 267 2.06 9.98 -16.66
N THR A 268 1.22 10.90 -16.18
CA THR A 268 0.10 11.43 -16.97
C THR A 268 0.59 12.25 -18.16
N ILE A 269 1.66 13.04 -18.01
CA ILE A 269 2.31 13.76 -19.10
C ILE A 269 2.87 12.76 -20.13
N PHE A 270 3.57 11.73 -19.68
CA PHE A 270 4.10 10.69 -20.56
C PHE A 270 2.99 9.95 -21.34
N GLN A 271 1.88 9.61 -20.67
CA GLN A 271 0.72 8.98 -21.29
C GLN A 271 0.01 9.88 -22.29
N ALA A 272 -0.12 11.17 -21.98
CA ALA A 272 -0.69 12.16 -22.89
C ALA A 272 0.20 12.33 -24.14
N GLN A 273 1.52 12.33 -23.97
CA GLN A 273 2.49 12.38 -25.07
C GLN A 273 2.41 11.14 -25.97
N LEU A 274 2.30 9.95 -25.37
CA LEU A 274 2.08 8.69 -26.10
C LEU A 274 0.79 8.71 -26.94
N SER A 275 -0.27 9.29 -26.37
CA SER A 275 -1.60 9.28 -26.99
C SER A 275 -1.77 10.37 -28.05
N CYS A 276 -0.83 11.32 -28.14
CA CYS A 276 -0.96 12.44 -29.05
C CYS A 276 -0.18 12.25 -30.36
N PRO A 277 -0.86 12.23 -31.53
CA PRO A 277 -0.24 11.92 -32.81
C PRO A 277 0.84 12.91 -33.27
N THR A 278 0.82 14.14 -32.76
CA THR A 278 1.74 15.21 -33.15
C THR A 278 2.97 15.30 -32.23
N THR A 279 3.11 14.40 -31.26
CA THR A 279 4.24 14.41 -30.33
C THR A 279 5.48 13.78 -30.99
N HIS A 280 6.52 14.59 -31.17
CA HIS A 280 7.81 14.14 -31.69
C HIS A 280 8.83 14.00 -30.54
N GLY A 281 8.68 12.94 -29.74
CA GLY A 281 9.58 12.60 -28.62
C GLY A 281 8.97 12.84 -27.23
N PHE A 282 9.56 12.20 -26.21
CA PHE A 282 9.07 12.24 -24.83
C PHE A 282 9.86 13.25 -24.00
N SER A 283 9.19 13.98 -23.10
CA SER A 283 9.89 14.94 -22.24
C SER A 283 10.73 14.20 -21.19
N GLU A 284 11.98 14.66 -21.04
CA GLU A 284 12.91 14.12 -20.05
C GLU A 284 12.40 14.36 -18.62
N SER A 285 11.77 15.52 -18.39
CA SER A 285 11.13 15.87 -17.12
C SER A 285 10.01 14.91 -16.71
N ALA A 286 9.26 14.38 -17.67
CA ALA A 286 8.21 13.39 -17.42
C ALA A 286 8.77 11.98 -17.23
N THR A 287 9.84 11.62 -17.95
CA THR A 287 10.35 10.24 -17.96
C THR A 287 11.35 9.93 -16.84
N ARG A 288 12.03 10.93 -16.26
CA ARG A 288 13.05 10.74 -15.22
C ARG A 288 12.56 10.12 -13.90
N PHE A 289 11.25 10.21 -13.61
CA PHE A 289 10.62 9.64 -12.40
C PHE A 289 9.82 8.35 -12.66
N LEU A 290 9.90 7.84 -13.89
CA LEU A 290 9.21 6.63 -14.30
C LEU A 290 10.05 5.38 -13.97
N SER A 291 9.65 4.22 -14.51
CA SER A 291 10.20 2.93 -14.09
C SER A 291 11.60 2.63 -14.67
N GLN A 292 12.10 3.45 -15.60
CA GLN A 292 13.39 3.30 -16.29
C GLN A 292 14.55 3.25 -15.30
N GLY A 293 14.57 4.14 -14.30
CA GLY A 293 15.59 4.14 -13.25
C GLY A 293 15.55 2.90 -12.33
N LYS A 294 14.42 2.19 -12.28
CA LYS A 294 14.25 1.00 -11.43
C LYS A 294 14.72 -0.28 -12.11
N MET A 295 14.67 -0.34 -13.45
CA MET A 295 14.98 -1.55 -14.21
C MET A 295 16.41 -2.06 -13.98
N PRO A 296 17.47 -1.23 -13.99
CA PRO A 296 18.82 -1.71 -13.67
C PRO A 296 18.91 -2.33 -12.27
N ALA A 297 18.24 -1.73 -11.29
CA ALA A 297 18.21 -2.26 -9.93
C ALA A 297 17.46 -3.61 -9.84
N PHE A 298 16.36 -3.79 -10.58
CA PHE A 298 15.59 -5.04 -10.55
C PHE A 298 16.21 -6.16 -11.39
N LEU A 299 16.73 -5.85 -12.56
CA LEU A 299 17.28 -6.83 -13.49
C LEU A 299 18.73 -7.22 -13.17
N GLY A 300 19.51 -6.31 -12.60
CA GLY A 300 20.92 -6.55 -12.26
C GLY A 300 21.21 -6.40 -10.77
N GLY A 301 20.77 -5.30 -10.15
CA GLY A 301 21.12 -4.97 -8.77
C GLY A 301 20.67 -5.99 -7.73
N LEU A 302 19.37 -6.34 -7.70
CA LEU A 302 18.81 -7.30 -6.75
C LEU A 302 19.32 -8.74 -6.99
N PRO A 303 19.38 -9.27 -8.24
CA PRO A 303 20.03 -10.55 -8.50
C PRO A 303 21.50 -10.55 -8.06
N GLY A 304 22.24 -9.47 -8.30
CA GLY A 304 23.62 -9.31 -7.84
C GLY A 304 23.74 -9.32 -6.31
N ALA A 305 22.85 -8.63 -5.61
CA ALA A 305 22.78 -8.64 -4.15
C ALA A 305 22.45 -10.04 -3.60
N ALA A 306 21.51 -10.75 -4.21
CA ALA A 306 21.17 -12.12 -3.83
C ALA A 306 22.35 -13.08 -4.05
N LEU A 307 23.05 -12.94 -5.18
CA LEU A 307 24.27 -13.70 -5.48
C LEU A 307 25.37 -13.41 -4.45
N ALA A 308 25.58 -12.14 -4.10
CA ALA A 308 26.54 -11.75 -3.07
C ALA A 308 26.17 -12.34 -1.70
N MET A 309 24.90 -12.30 -1.29
CA MET A 309 24.41 -12.92 -0.05
C MET A 309 24.67 -14.43 -0.04
N TYR A 310 24.46 -15.12 -1.16
CA TYR A 310 24.75 -16.55 -1.32
C TYR A 310 26.25 -16.85 -1.19
N HIS A 311 27.12 -16.05 -1.81
CA HIS A 311 28.58 -16.23 -1.73
C HIS A 311 29.15 -15.91 -0.33
N CYS A 312 28.60 -14.91 0.36
CA CYS A 312 28.99 -14.57 1.72
C CYS A 312 28.43 -15.52 2.79
N ALA A 313 27.45 -16.36 2.44
CA ALA A 313 26.94 -17.36 3.37
C ALA A 313 27.99 -18.43 3.69
N ARG A 314 28.03 -18.86 4.96
CA ARG A 314 28.91 -19.94 5.41
C ARG A 314 28.70 -21.18 4.52
N PRO A 315 29.78 -21.85 4.05
CA PRO A 315 29.67 -22.97 3.11
C PRO A 315 28.70 -24.06 3.58
N GLU A 316 28.73 -24.38 4.88
CA GLU A 316 27.82 -25.33 5.54
C GLU A 316 26.33 -24.97 5.45
N ASN A 317 25.97 -23.71 5.28
CA ASN A 317 24.59 -23.23 5.22
C ASN A 317 24.11 -22.89 3.81
N ARG A 318 24.98 -22.90 2.80
CA ARG A 318 24.63 -22.55 1.41
C ARG A 318 23.50 -23.43 0.85
N HIS A 319 23.47 -24.71 1.23
CA HIS A 319 22.42 -25.64 0.82
C HIS A 319 21.02 -25.30 1.37
N LYS A 320 20.94 -24.56 2.49
CA LYS A 320 19.66 -24.12 3.08
C LYS A 320 19.15 -22.80 2.49
N ILE A 321 20.04 -22.07 1.80
CA ILE A 321 19.79 -20.73 1.25
C ILE A 321 19.51 -20.80 -0.26
N LYS A 322 20.11 -21.77 -0.95
CA LYS A 322 19.83 -22.10 -2.35
C LYS A 322 18.38 -22.58 -2.52
#